data_AF-A0A9Q3KX78-F1
#
_entry.id   AF-A0A9Q3KX78-F1
#
_cell.length_a   1.000
_cell.length_b   1.000
_cell.length_c   1.000
_cell.angle_alpha   90.00
_cell.angle_beta   90.00
_cell.angle_gamma   90.00
#
_symmetry.space_group_name_H-M   'P 1'
#
loop_
_entity.id
_entity.type
_entity.pdbx_description
1 polymer ?
#
loop_
_entity_poly.entity_id
_entity_poly.type
_entity_poly.pdbx_seq_one_letter_code
_entity_poly.pdbx_strand_id
1 'polypeptide(L)'
;MPNASNYFFETSIPQSNRTINKILHPIIPLPTSAISRSIHQLCWLIMEINYFQSPSDINSWKSLPSEESLKIVENLPFSCTDNPITNPHNHNLGEYKPSINPRILISPMYKTMFLEDLFKSGFPMSTFAWNQCWESKWNQIFAKFVLKHWNYLHQQGELKIFLINPKDNTHINKSLILMRWFRGKQEDLKNDKLVPEALSKKASQKQKSRWHKKLSSNRSETLLSLKINQDEASIFDEPQCCSDTEDENGSLIKLKSPWRSDLFSKLASQLDSLLIQKQIQKSKFNRIPNVLESRRVQSGIFEKEAKFPIGLPENLYSNDYISKLTNDEKLMLQSKPCIDIHHLLQLSET
;
A
#
# COMPACT_ATOMS: atom_id res chain seq x y z
N MET A 1 -22.14 -11.94 -21.14
CA MET A 1 -22.56 -12.14 -19.74
C MET A 1 -22.77 -10.78 -19.10
N PRO A 2 -23.91 -10.48 -18.45
CA PRO A 2 -24.13 -9.19 -17.83
C PRO A 2 -23.28 -9.05 -16.56
N ASN A 3 -22.64 -7.90 -16.41
CA ASN A 3 -21.80 -7.53 -15.27
C ASN A 3 -22.59 -7.61 -13.95
N ALA A 4 -21.91 -8.11 -12.91
CA ALA A 4 -22.42 -8.27 -11.55
C ALA A 4 -23.30 -7.09 -11.10
N SER A 5 -24.52 -7.41 -10.70
CA SER A 5 -25.60 -6.47 -10.45
C SER A 5 -25.34 -5.58 -9.22
N ASN A 6 -25.54 -4.28 -9.37
CA ASN A 6 -25.55 -3.28 -8.28
C ASN A 6 -26.91 -3.24 -7.55
N TYR A 7 -27.51 -4.38 -7.19
CA TYR A 7 -28.75 -4.41 -6.41
C TYR A 7 -28.46 -4.74 -4.94
N PHE A 8 -28.99 -3.92 -4.03
CA PHE A 8 -29.08 -4.23 -2.60
C PHE A 8 -30.46 -4.84 -2.33
N PHE A 9 -30.52 -5.95 -1.61
CA PHE A 9 -31.77 -6.39 -1.00
C PHE A 9 -32.16 -5.39 0.09
N GLU A 10 -33.43 -5.01 0.09
CA GLU A 10 -34.04 -3.79 0.64
C GLU A 10 -33.96 -3.58 2.17
N THR A 11 -33.13 -4.33 2.90
CA THR A 11 -32.93 -4.15 4.35
C THR A 11 -31.50 -4.38 4.85
N SER A 12 -30.55 -4.80 4.01
CA SER A 12 -29.18 -5.08 4.45
C SER A 12 -28.18 -4.11 3.84
N ILE A 13 -27.85 -3.06 4.59
CA ILE A 13 -26.73 -2.17 4.29
C ILE A 13 -25.45 -3.02 4.18
N PRO A 14 -24.60 -2.84 3.15
CA PRO A 14 -23.40 -3.65 2.96
C PRO A 14 -22.49 -3.62 4.21
N GLN A 15 -22.21 -4.80 4.76
CA GLN A 15 -21.43 -4.94 6.00
C GLN A 15 -19.91 -4.90 5.78
N SER A 16 -19.44 -5.21 4.56
CA SER A 16 -18.01 -5.18 4.29
C SER A 16 -17.55 -3.76 3.94
N ASN A 17 -16.48 -3.30 4.61
CA ASN A 17 -15.84 -2.02 4.29
C ASN A 17 -15.40 -1.94 2.82
N ARG A 18 -15.04 -3.08 2.20
CA ARG A 18 -14.69 -3.13 0.77
C ARG A 18 -15.88 -2.72 -0.11
N THR A 19 -17.07 -3.22 0.20
CA THR A 19 -18.30 -2.89 -0.52
C THR A 19 -18.71 -1.44 -0.27
N ILE A 20 -18.67 -0.99 0.98
CA ILE A 20 -18.95 0.41 1.35
C ILE A 20 -17.98 1.37 0.62
N ASN A 21 -16.69 1.07 0.62
CA ASN A 21 -15.68 1.89 -0.07
C ASN A 21 -15.91 1.94 -1.58
N LYS A 22 -16.36 0.84 -2.20
CA LYS A 22 -16.69 0.80 -3.62
C LYS A 22 -17.87 1.73 -3.94
N ILE A 23 -18.90 1.76 -3.09
CA ILE A 23 -20.09 2.61 -3.25
C ILE A 23 -19.75 4.08 -3.02
N LEU A 24 -18.92 4.36 -2.02
CA LEU A 24 -18.57 5.73 -1.65
C LEU A 24 -17.48 6.34 -2.55
N HIS A 25 -16.77 5.53 -3.33
CA HIS A 25 -15.68 5.96 -4.22
C HIS A 25 -16.05 7.10 -5.20
N PRO A 26 -17.26 7.15 -5.80
CA PRO A 26 -17.67 8.26 -6.67
C PRO A 26 -18.00 9.56 -5.91
N ILE A 27 -18.24 9.48 -4.60
CA ILE A 27 -18.80 10.58 -3.79
C ILE A 27 -17.72 11.21 -2.89
N ILE A 28 -16.81 10.39 -2.36
CA ILE A 28 -15.75 10.81 -1.46
C ILE A 28 -14.43 10.86 -2.23
N PRO A 29 -13.58 11.90 -2.03
CA PRO A 29 -12.23 11.93 -2.57
C PRO A 29 -11.46 10.61 -2.34
N LEU A 30 -10.63 10.21 -3.30
CA LEU A 30 -9.86 8.96 -3.23
C LEU A 30 -9.00 8.88 -1.96
N PRO A 31 -8.71 7.68 -1.42
CA PRO A 31 -7.77 7.54 -0.30
C PRO A 31 -6.37 8.14 -0.57
N THR A 32 -5.98 8.24 -1.84
CA THR A 32 -4.72 8.82 -2.31
C THR A 32 -4.78 10.33 -2.56
N SER A 33 -5.98 10.94 -2.50
CA SER A 33 -6.16 12.39 -2.68
C SER A 33 -5.38 13.20 -1.64
N ALA A 34 -5.01 14.43 -2.00
CA ALA A 34 -4.31 15.37 -1.11
C ALA A 34 -5.00 15.53 0.26
N ILE A 35 -6.32 15.75 0.25
CA ILE A 35 -7.11 15.90 1.47
C ILE A 35 -7.12 14.62 2.33
N SER A 36 -7.26 13.44 1.70
CA SER A 36 -7.23 12.17 2.43
C SER A 36 -5.86 11.90 3.06
N ARG A 37 -4.78 12.20 2.34
CA ARG A 37 -3.41 12.11 2.86
C ARG A 37 -3.17 13.06 4.03
N SER A 38 -3.70 14.29 3.97
CA SER A 38 -3.54 15.27 5.05
C SER A 38 -4.28 14.85 6.34
N ILE A 39 -5.53 14.35 6.24
CA ILE A 39 -6.29 13.84 7.38
C ILE A 39 -5.59 12.60 7.97
N HIS A 40 -5.12 11.70 7.10
CA HIS A 40 -4.37 10.52 7.52
C HIS A 40 -3.10 10.88 8.32
N GLN A 41 -2.34 11.87 7.84
CA GLN A 41 -1.13 12.36 8.50
C GLN A 41 -1.41 13.01 9.86
N LEU A 42 -2.47 13.83 9.96
CA LEU A 42 -2.89 14.38 11.25
C LEU A 42 -3.30 13.27 12.22
N CYS A 43 -4.11 12.31 11.78
CA CYS A 43 -4.51 11.16 12.60
C CYS A 43 -3.30 10.37 13.10
N TRP A 44 -2.33 10.11 12.22
CA TRP A 44 -1.08 9.45 12.60
C TRP A 44 -0.31 10.22 13.66
N LEU A 45 -0.24 11.55 13.53
CA LEU A 45 0.48 12.40 14.46
C LEU A 45 -0.19 12.41 15.85
N ILE A 46 -1.50 12.70 15.92
CA ILE A 46 -2.21 12.90 17.19
C ILE A 46 -2.40 11.60 18.00
N MET A 47 -2.43 10.45 17.31
CA MET A 47 -2.52 9.12 17.90
C MET A 47 -1.16 8.41 17.96
N GLU A 48 -0.06 9.04 17.53
CA GLU A 48 1.28 8.42 17.53
C GLU A 48 1.33 7.04 16.87
N ILE A 49 0.68 6.93 15.71
CA ILE A 49 0.63 5.66 14.98
C ILE A 49 2.00 5.43 14.34
N ASN A 50 2.90 4.75 15.05
CA ASN A 50 4.19 4.34 14.54
C ASN A 50 4.30 2.81 14.44
N TYR A 51 4.20 2.29 13.22
CA TYR A 51 4.25 0.85 12.96
C TYR A 51 5.66 0.23 13.05
N PHE A 52 6.71 1.04 13.26
CA PHE A 52 8.11 0.63 13.18
C PHE A 52 8.89 0.82 14.49
N GLN A 53 8.21 1.19 15.58
CA GLN A 53 8.82 1.24 16.92
C GLN A 53 8.77 -0.13 17.62
N SER A 54 9.64 -0.31 18.61
CA SER A 54 9.78 -1.55 19.39
C SER A 54 8.42 -1.95 20.00
N PRO A 55 8.10 -3.25 20.14
CA PRO A 55 6.87 -3.71 20.81
C PRO A 55 6.71 -3.20 22.26
N SER A 56 7.78 -2.68 22.87
CA SER A 56 7.77 -2.00 24.18
C SER A 56 7.18 -0.59 24.15
N ASP A 57 7.15 0.07 22.98
CA ASP A 57 6.52 1.38 22.81
C ASP A 57 5.02 1.14 22.60
N ILE A 58 4.28 1.33 23.68
CA ILE A 58 2.84 1.08 23.80
C ILE A 58 2.11 1.70 22.61
N ASN A 59 1.42 0.83 21.84
CA ASN A 59 0.42 1.24 20.85
C ASN A 59 -0.79 1.85 21.60
N SER A 60 -0.59 2.98 22.28
CA SER A 60 -1.58 3.64 23.15
C SER A 60 -2.84 3.98 22.39
N TRP A 61 -2.72 4.28 21.10
CA TRP A 61 -3.86 4.48 20.23
C TRP A 61 -4.76 3.24 20.09
N LYS A 62 -4.25 2.01 20.23
CA LYS A 62 -5.08 0.79 20.21
C LYS A 62 -5.85 0.57 21.52
N SER A 63 -5.50 1.29 22.59
CA SER A 63 -6.18 1.14 23.88
C SER A 63 -7.66 1.47 23.76
N LEU A 64 -8.48 0.66 24.42
CA LEU A 64 -9.91 0.89 24.51
C LEU A 64 -10.19 1.82 25.70
N PRO A 65 -11.12 2.78 25.56
CA PRO A 65 -11.56 3.58 26.70
C PRO A 65 -12.12 2.70 27.82
N SER A 66 -11.83 3.06 29.08
CA SER A 66 -12.46 2.44 30.24
C SER A 66 -13.96 2.80 30.30
N GLU A 67 -14.76 2.00 31.01
CA GLU A 67 -16.17 2.32 31.23
C GLU A 67 -16.38 3.67 31.92
N GLU A 68 -15.48 4.04 32.84
CA GLU A 68 -15.47 5.35 33.49
C GLU A 68 -15.26 6.48 32.49
N SER A 69 -14.30 6.31 31.56
CA SER A 69 -14.03 7.30 30.51
C SER A 69 -15.23 7.44 29.57
N LEU A 70 -15.88 6.33 29.22
CA LEU A 70 -17.09 6.35 28.40
C LEU A 70 -18.21 7.14 29.09
N LYS A 71 -18.44 6.92 30.39
CA LYS A 71 -19.44 7.67 31.19
C LYS A 71 -19.13 9.17 31.28
N ILE A 72 -17.85 9.55 31.40
CA ILE A 72 -17.46 10.97 31.36
C ILE A 72 -17.90 11.59 30.04
N VAL A 73 -17.57 10.94 28.91
CA VAL A 73 -17.88 11.45 27.57
C VAL A 73 -19.36 11.41 27.23
N GLU A 74 -20.12 10.46 27.78
CA GLU A 74 -21.59 10.43 27.68
C GLU A 74 -22.23 11.68 28.26
N ASN A 75 -21.62 12.29 29.28
CA ASN A 75 -22.10 13.53 29.90
C ASN A 75 -21.53 14.81 29.27
N LEU A 76 -20.48 14.72 28.46
CA LEU A 76 -19.92 15.90 27.79
C LEU A 76 -20.86 16.45 26.71
N PRO A 77 -21.07 17.78 26.64
CA PRO A 77 -21.81 18.38 25.55
C PRO A 77 -20.96 18.39 24.27
N PHE A 78 -21.59 18.33 23.10
CA PHE A 78 -20.85 18.47 21.83
C PHE A 78 -20.15 19.82 21.70
N SER A 79 -20.62 20.87 22.39
CA SER A 79 -20.00 22.19 22.40
C SER A 79 -18.65 22.24 23.13
N CYS A 80 -18.23 21.16 23.81
CA CYS A 80 -16.88 21.08 24.36
C CYS A 80 -15.80 21.21 23.27
N THR A 81 -16.14 20.93 22.00
CA THR A 81 -15.23 21.07 20.87
C THR A 81 -15.09 22.52 20.39
N ASP A 82 -15.93 23.44 20.85
CA ASP A 82 -16.02 24.80 20.29
C ASP A 82 -15.00 25.76 20.91
N ASN A 83 -14.30 25.33 21.97
CA ASN A 83 -13.23 26.10 22.62
C ASN A 83 -12.17 26.54 21.60
N PRO A 84 -11.63 27.77 21.64
CA PRO A 84 -10.58 28.18 20.73
C PRO A 84 -9.29 27.39 20.97
N ILE A 85 -8.59 27.02 19.89
CA ILE A 85 -7.28 26.38 20.01
C ILE A 85 -6.30 27.41 20.56
N THR A 86 -5.76 27.14 21.74
CA THR A 86 -4.71 27.98 22.32
C THR A 86 -3.41 27.69 21.59
N ASN A 87 -2.75 28.71 21.03
CA ASN A 87 -1.39 28.57 20.56
C ASN A 87 -0.45 28.98 21.72
N PRO A 88 0.17 28.04 22.43
CA PRO A 88 1.03 28.35 23.57
C PRO A 88 2.30 29.12 23.18
N HIS A 89 2.59 29.24 21.88
CA HIS A 89 3.79 29.90 21.38
C HIS A 89 3.43 30.93 20.30
N ASN A 90 3.50 32.22 20.66
CA ASN A 90 3.68 33.35 19.73
C ASN A 90 5.05 33.31 19.02
N HIS A 91 5.61 32.12 18.78
CA HIS A 91 6.75 31.98 17.91
C HIS A 91 6.24 32.07 16.49
N ASN A 92 6.81 33.01 15.72
CA ASN A 92 6.80 32.91 14.26
C ASN A 92 7.02 31.44 13.92
N LEU A 93 6.06 30.82 13.22
CA LEU A 93 6.21 29.51 12.59
C LEU A 93 7.33 29.66 11.54
N GLY A 94 8.57 29.78 12.02
CA GLY A 94 9.76 29.73 11.20
C GLY A 94 9.72 28.40 10.48
N GLU A 95 10.09 28.42 9.19
CA GLU A 95 10.04 27.28 8.29
C GLU A 95 10.39 25.98 9.02
N TYR A 96 9.36 25.21 9.39
CA TYR A 96 9.58 23.87 9.91
C TYR A 96 10.18 23.08 8.76
N LYS A 97 11.51 22.93 8.79
CA LYS A 97 12.20 22.00 7.90
C LYS A 97 11.78 20.60 8.37
N PRO A 98 11.09 19.81 7.54
CA PRO A 98 10.67 18.47 7.94
C PRO A 98 11.88 17.72 8.49
N SER A 99 11.73 17.21 9.72
CA SER A 99 12.79 16.42 10.34
C SER A 99 13.06 15.16 9.51
N ILE A 100 14.17 14.50 9.84
CA ILE A 100 14.87 13.40 9.14
C ILE A 100 13.95 12.23 8.67
N ASN A 101 12.69 12.17 9.11
CA ASN A 101 11.70 11.20 8.63
C ASN A 101 10.77 11.81 7.55
N PRO A 102 10.96 11.46 6.25
CA PRO A 102 10.18 12.02 5.15
C PRO A 102 8.68 11.61 5.16
N ARG A 103 8.25 10.84 6.15
CA ARG A 103 6.87 10.35 6.29
C ARG A 103 5.97 11.25 7.14
N ILE A 104 6.51 12.15 7.96
CA ILE A 104 5.72 13.06 8.80
C ILE A 104 5.86 14.47 8.24
N LEU A 105 4.77 14.99 7.68
CA LEU A 105 4.75 16.29 7.00
C LEU A 105 4.18 17.42 7.87
N ILE A 106 3.70 17.09 9.08
CA ILE A 106 3.08 18.03 10.01
C ILE A 106 3.95 18.13 11.25
N SER A 107 4.20 19.37 11.73
CA SER A 107 5.03 19.61 12.92
C SER A 107 4.49 18.87 14.16
N PRO A 108 5.35 18.20 14.95
CA PRO A 108 4.95 17.54 16.19
C PRO A 108 4.28 18.46 17.23
N MET A 109 4.54 19.78 17.17
CA MET A 109 3.91 20.77 18.06
C MET A 109 2.38 20.72 17.98
N TYR A 110 1.81 20.41 16.81
CA TYR A 110 0.36 20.30 16.65
C TYR A 110 -0.25 19.14 17.44
N LYS A 111 0.54 18.11 17.77
CA LYS A 111 0.11 17.08 18.73
C LYS A 111 -0.05 17.67 20.13
N THR A 112 0.92 18.45 20.59
CA THR A 112 0.88 19.08 21.92
C THR A 112 -0.35 19.97 22.05
N MET A 113 -0.64 20.78 21.03
CA MET A 113 -1.84 21.62 20.99
C MET A 113 -3.14 20.80 21.00
N PHE A 114 -3.16 19.67 20.28
CA PHE A 114 -4.30 18.75 20.28
C PHE A 114 -4.57 18.16 21.67
N LEU A 115 -3.52 17.67 22.34
CA LEU A 115 -3.63 17.10 23.68
C LEU A 115 -4.06 18.14 24.72
N GLU A 116 -3.56 19.37 24.64
CA GLU A 116 -3.96 20.47 25.52
C GLU A 116 -5.44 20.82 25.35
N ASP A 117 -5.93 20.86 24.10
CA ASP A 117 -7.34 21.15 23.79
C ASP A 117 -8.28 20.04 24.28
N LEU A 118 -7.88 18.76 24.13
CA LEU A 118 -8.62 17.64 24.73
C LEU A 118 -8.71 17.76 26.25
N PHE A 119 -7.57 18.02 26.90
CA PHE A 119 -7.48 18.15 28.36
C PHE A 119 -8.38 19.28 28.88
N LYS A 120 -8.29 20.48 28.29
CA LYS A 120 -9.14 21.63 28.65
C LYS A 120 -10.64 21.35 28.45
N SER A 121 -10.97 20.50 27.48
CA SER A 121 -12.35 20.14 27.17
C SER A 121 -12.87 18.95 27.98
N GLY A 122 -12.07 18.43 28.92
CA GLY A 122 -12.41 17.28 29.76
C GLY A 122 -12.49 15.95 28.98
N PHE A 123 -11.92 15.88 27.78
CA PHE A 123 -11.91 14.65 27.00
C PHE A 123 -10.74 13.75 27.45
N PRO A 124 -10.99 12.51 27.87
CA PRO A 124 -10.04 11.75 28.68
C PRO A 124 -8.85 11.17 27.91
N MET A 125 -8.98 10.88 26.61
CA MET A 125 -7.96 10.15 25.84
C MET A 125 -7.83 10.62 24.39
N SER A 126 -6.61 10.57 23.85
CA SER A 126 -6.32 10.88 22.44
C SER A 126 -6.50 9.64 21.53
N THR A 127 -7.67 9.02 21.54
CA THR A 127 -7.97 7.88 20.65
C THR A 127 -9.45 7.69 20.37
N PHE A 128 -9.77 6.93 19.33
CA PHE A 128 -11.12 6.45 19.06
C PHE A 128 -11.48 5.25 19.96
N ALA A 129 -12.77 5.12 20.28
CA ALA A 129 -13.32 3.92 20.87
C ALA A 129 -13.49 2.86 19.77
N TRP A 130 -12.44 2.07 19.49
CA TRP A 130 -12.41 1.12 18.37
C TRP A 130 -13.43 -0.02 18.46
N ASN A 131 -13.93 -0.32 19.65
CA ASN A 131 -15.01 -1.30 19.87
C ASN A 131 -16.41 -0.70 19.69
N GLN A 132 -16.54 0.62 19.57
CA GLN A 132 -17.81 1.32 19.37
C GLN A 132 -18.03 1.62 17.87
N CYS A 133 -19.29 1.84 17.48
CA CYS A 133 -19.60 2.31 16.14
C CYS A 133 -19.11 3.75 15.93
N TRP A 134 -19.04 4.18 14.66
CA TRP A 134 -18.66 5.55 14.32
C TRP A 134 -19.60 6.58 14.95
N GLU A 135 -20.89 6.25 15.01
CA GLU A 135 -21.98 7.10 15.50
C GLU A 135 -22.00 7.25 17.03
N SER A 136 -21.18 6.48 17.76
CA SER A 136 -21.05 6.63 19.21
C SER A 136 -20.62 8.04 19.59
N LYS A 137 -21.15 8.53 20.73
CA LYS A 137 -20.87 9.88 21.21
C LYS A 137 -19.37 10.15 21.36
N TRP A 138 -18.62 9.16 21.86
CA TRP A 138 -17.16 9.20 21.93
C TRP A 138 -16.53 9.48 20.57
N ASN A 139 -16.81 8.65 19.57
CA ASN A 139 -16.17 8.75 18.26
C ASN A 139 -16.59 10.03 17.53
N GLN A 140 -17.83 10.50 17.71
CA GLN A 140 -18.31 11.77 17.15
C GLN A 140 -17.60 12.99 17.78
N ILE A 141 -17.45 13.04 19.10
CA ILE A 141 -16.73 14.13 19.78
C ILE A 141 -15.25 14.12 19.38
N PHE A 142 -14.61 12.94 19.43
CA PHE A 142 -13.20 12.82 19.04
C PHE A 142 -12.98 13.22 17.57
N ALA A 143 -13.86 12.77 16.65
CA ALA A 143 -13.81 13.18 15.25
C ALA A 143 -13.93 14.70 15.06
N LYS A 144 -14.80 15.37 15.84
CA LYS A 144 -14.90 16.83 15.82
C LYS A 144 -13.59 17.50 16.25
N PHE A 145 -12.91 17.02 17.29
CA PHE A 145 -11.57 17.51 17.64
C PHE A 145 -10.58 17.33 16.50
N VAL A 146 -10.53 16.16 15.87
CA VAL A 146 -9.63 15.91 14.73
C VAL A 146 -9.88 16.91 13.60
N LEU A 147 -11.16 17.13 13.23
CA LEU A 147 -11.52 18.04 12.14
C LEU A 147 -11.31 19.52 12.52
N LYS A 148 -11.54 19.89 13.77
CA LYS A 148 -11.25 21.22 14.32
C LYS A 148 -9.76 21.55 14.16
N HIS A 149 -8.88 20.66 14.60
CA HIS A 149 -7.44 20.84 14.46
C HIS A 149 -6.99 20.79 13.01
N TRP A 150 -7.55 19.90 12.18
CA TRP A 150 -7.27 19.90 10.74
C TRP A 150 -7.59 21.26 10.09
N ASN A 151 -8.76 21.85 10.42
CA ASN A 151 -9.16 23.16 9.91
C ASN A 151 -8.19 24.26 10.36
N TYR A 152 -7.76 24.22 11.62
CA TYR A 152 -6.78 25.15 12.14
C TYR A 152 -5.45 25.07 11.38
N LEU A 153 -4.89 23.87 11.21
CA LEU A 153 -3.67 23.66 10.42
C LEU A 153 -3.83 24.15 8.97
N HIS A 154 -4.99 23.90 8.36
CA HIS A 154 -5.29 24.39 7.02
C HIS A 154 -5.28 25.92 6.95
N GLN A 155 -5.91 26.59 7.93
CA GLN A 155 -5.96 28.06 8.02
C GLN A 155 -4.58 28.68 8.26
N GLN A 156 -3.73 28.03 9.07
CA GLN A 156 -2.34 28.47 9.29
C GLN A 156 -1.42 28.18 8.07
N GLY A 157 -1.91 27.49 7.04
CA GLY A 157 -1.15 27.18 5.83
C GLY A 157 -0.20 25.98 5.94
N GLU A 158 -0.24 25.24 7.05
CA GLU A 158 0.60 24.06 7.30
C GLU A 158 0.33 22.91 6.34
N LEU A 159 -0.91 22.83 5.83
CA LEU A 159 -1.31 21.77 4.92
C LEU A 159 -1.02 22.09 3.45
N LYS A 160 -0.37 23.22 3.13
CA LYS A 160 -0.05 23.61 1.75
C LYS A 160 0.78 22.56 1.02
N ILE A 161 1.66 21.84 1.73
CA ILE A 161 2.49 20.76 1.17
C ILE A 161 1.69 19.64 0.52
N PHE A 162 0.43 19.44 0.92
CA PHE A 162 -0.42 18.39 0.35
C PHE A 162 -1.05 18.77 -1.00
N LEU A 163 -1.07 20.07 -1.35
CA LEU A 163 -1.74 20.61 -2.54
C LEU A 163 -3.23 20.23 -2.60
N ILE A 164 -3.97 20.57 -1.54
CA ILE A 164 -5.39 20.23 -1.40
C ILE A 164 -6.23 20.98 -2.44
N ASN A 165 -7.01 20.24 -3.22
CA ASN A 165 -8.00 20.80 -4.12
C ASN A 165 -9.13 21.47 -3.31
N PRO A 166 -9.41 22.77 -3.50
CA PRO A 166 -10.48 23.46 -2.79
C PRO A 166 -11.85 22.81 -2.98
N LYS A 167 -12.13 22.21 -4.15
CA LYS A 167 -13.40 21.52 -4.43
C LYS A 167 -13.62 20.30 -3.52
N ASP A 168 -12.54 19.66 -3.09
CA ASP A 168 -12.60 18.50 -2.20
C ASP A 168 -12.69 18.91 -0.73
N ASN A 169 -12.35 20.16 -0.37
CA ASN A 169 -12.32 20.66 1.00
C ASN A 169 -13.71 21.13 1.50
N THR A 170 -14.64 20.20 1.56
CA THR A 170 -15.96 20.43 2.17
C THR A 170 -16.04 19.77 3.55
N HIS A 171 -16.91 20.28 4.43
CA HIS A 171 -17.14 19.66 5.73
C HIS A 171 -17.58 18.19 5.62
N ILE A 172 -18.47 17.91 4.66
CA ILE A 172 -18.98 16.56 4.37
C ILE A 172 -17.82 15.64 3.95
N ASN A 173 -16.99 16.06 3.00
CA ASN A 173 -15.86 15.25 2.54
C ASN A 173 -14.90 14.94 3.67
N LYS A 174 -14.54 15.92 4.50
CA LYS A 174 -13.65 15.71 5.65
C LYS A 174 -14.19 14.68 6.63
N SER A 175 -15.47 14.81 7.00
CA SER A 175 -16.13 13.85 7.89
C SER A 175 -16.17 12.45 7.29
N LEU A 176 -16.57 12.31 6.03
CA LEU A 176 -16.64 11.02 5.35
C LEU A 176 -15.27 10.38 5.12
N ILE A 177 -14.23 11.16 4.84
CA ILE A 177 -12.84 10.68 4.75
C ILE A 177 -12.37 10.16 6.10
N LEU A 178 -12.63 10.90 7.18
CA LEU A 178 -12.26 10.48 8.53
C LEU A 178 -13.01 9.21 8.96
N MET A 179 -14.31 9.11 8.67
CA MET A 179 -15.11 7.91 8.89
C MET A 179 -14.53 6.70 8.12
N ARG A 180 -14.19 6.88 6.84
CA ARG A 180 -13.56 5.83 6.03
C ARG A 180 -12.22 5.39 6.63
N TRP A 181 -11.42 6.34 7.10
CA TRP A 181 -10.15 6.07 7.77
C TRP A 181 -10.36 5.27 9.07
N PHE A 182 -11.32 5.69 9.91
CA PHE A 182 -11.68 5.02 11.16
C PHE A 182 -12.12 3.57 10.90
N ARG A 183 -13.06 3.34 9.98
CA ARG A 183 -13.58 2.00 9.65
C ARG A 183 -12.48 1.08 9.13
N GLY A 184 -11.58 1.61 8.30
CA GLY A 184 -10.42 0.87 7.82
C GLY A 184 -9.49 0.44 8.97
N LYS A 185 -9.26 1.32 9.96
CA LYS A 185 -8.44 1.00 11.14
C LYS A 185 -9.12 0.03 12.10
N GLN A 186 -10.42 0.19 12.33
CA GLN A 186 -11.21 -0.74 13.12
C GLN A 186 -11.18 -2.15 12.53
N GLU A 187 -11.27 -2.29 11.21
CA GLU A 187 -11.15 -3.59 10.53
C GLU A 187 -9.72 -4.14 10.56
N ASP A 188 -8.70 -3.28 10.44
CA ASP A 188 -7.31 -3.68 10.62
C ASP A 188 -7.07 -4.28 12.02
N LEU A 189 -7.68 -3.69 13.07
CA LEU A 189 -7.64 -4.19 14.44
C LEU A 189 -8.42 -5.48 14.62
N LYS A 190 -9.66 -5.55 14.11
CA LYS A 190 -10.53 -6.73 14.24
C LYS A 190 -9.94 -7.99 13.58
N ASN A 191 -9.13 -7.81 12.53
CA ASN A 191 -8.51 -8.92 11.80
C ASN A 191 -7.03 -9.11 12.13
N ASP A 192 -6.53 -8.53 13.23
CA ASP A 192 -5.13 -8.64 13.66
C ASP A 192 -4.09 -8.28 12.58
N LYS A 193 -4.47 -7.43 11.62
CA LYS A 193 -3.60 -7.01 10.49
C LYS A 193 -2.44 -6.11 10.94
N LEU A 194 -2.42 -5.71 12.21
CA LEU A 194 -1.46 -4.80 12.82
C LEU A 194 -0.57 -5.47 13.88
N VAL A 195 -0.58 -6.79 13.95
CA VAL A 195 0.37 -7.60 14.73
C VAL A 195 1.70 -7.67 13.94
N PRO A 196 2.88 -7.69 14.61
CA PRO A 196 4.19 -7.64 13.93
C PRO A 196 4.35 -8.65 12.79
N GLU A 197 3.86 -9.88 12.97
CA GLU A 197 3.89 -10.92 11.94
C GLU A 197 3.09 -10.53 10.68
N ALA A 198 1.85 -10.07 10.86
CA ALA A 198 1.00 -9.63 9.75
C ALA A 198 1.58 -8.42 9.01
N LEU A 199 2.19 -7.48 9.74
CA LEU A 199 2.88 -6.32 9.17
C LEU A 199 4.12 -6.75 8.36
N SER A 200 4.92 -7.67 8.91
CA SER A 200 6.08 -8.25 8.22
C SER A 200 5.65 -8.97 6.94
N LYS A 201 4.64 -9.85 7.01
CA LYS A 201 4.07 -10.55 5.84
C LYS A 201 3.60 -9.58 4.76
N LYS A 202 2.89 -8.50 5.14
CA LYS A 202 2.43 -7.46 4.21
C LYS A 202 3.59 -6.66 3.60
N ALA A 203 4.64 -6.38 4.37
CA ALA A 203 5.85 -5.72 3.88
C ALA A 203 6.57 -6.61 2.85
N SER A 204 6.78 -7.88 3.16
CA SER A 204 7.38 -8.87 2.26
C SER A 204 6.57 -9.03 0.98
N GLN A 205 5.24 -9.13 1.06
CA GLN A 205 4.37 -9.19 -0.13
C GLN A 205 4.48 -7.94 -1.02
N LYS A 206 4.52 -6.74 -0.42
CA LYS A 206 4.72 -5.49 -1.17
C LYS A 206 6.09 -5.46 -1.84
N GLN A 207 7.13 -5.92 -1.17
CA GLN A 207 8.48 -6.01 -1.70
C GLN A 207 8.57 -6.99 -2.87
N LYS A 208 8.04 -8.20 -2.72
CA LYS A 208 7.90 -9.19 -3.80
C LYS A 208 7.17 -8.61 -5.02
N SER A 209 6.02 -7.95 -4.81
CA SER A 209 5.29 -7.29 -5.89
C SER A 209 6.10 -6.21 -6.61
N ARG A 210 6.88 -5.40 -5.89
CA ARG A 210 7.78 -4.40 -6.49
C ARG A 210 8.88 -5.05 -7.30
N TRP A 211 9.48 -6.13 -6.79
CA TRP A 211 10.50 -6.90 -7.49
C TRP A 211 9.96 -7.51 -8.77
N HIS A 212 8.79 -8.15 -8.75
CA HIS A 212 8.15 -8.70 -9.94
C HIS A 212 7.92 -7.62 -11.01
N LYS A 213 7.35 -6.47 -10.63
CA LYS A 213 7.13 -5.36 -11.57
C LYS A 213 8.44 -4.83 -12.15
N LYS A 214 9.49 -4.75 -11.33
CA LYS A 214 10.79 -4.24 -11.79
C LYS A 214 11.43 -5.20 -12.78
N LEU A 215 11.44 -6.51 -12.49
CA LEU A 215 11.96 -7.55 -13.39
C LEU A 215 11.18 -7.59 -14.70
N SER A 216 9.86 -7.55 -14.62
CA SER A 216 8.97 -7.55 -15.80
C SER A 216 9.24 -6.36 -16.70
N SER A 217 9.28 -5.14 -16.15
CA SER A 217 9.61 -3.91 -16.89
C SER A 217 10.99 -4.02 -17.54
N ASN A 218 12.01 -4.38 -16.76
CA ASN A 218 13.39 -4.46 -17.23
C ASN A 218 13.58 -5.49 -18.35
N ARG A 219 12.96 -6.68 -18.23
CA ARG A 219 13.02 -7.72 -19.26
C ARG A 219 12.27 -7.34 -20.51
N SER A 220 11.07 -6.77 -20.38
CA SER A 220 10.27 -6.32 -21.53
C SER A 220 10.98 -5.21 -22.29
N GLU A 221 11.55 -4.22 -21.58
CA GLU A 221 12.38 -3.17 -22.20
C GLU A 221 13.64 -3.71 -22.88
N THR A 222 14.32 -4.68 -22.25
CA THR A 222 15.52 -5.30 -22.83
C THR A 222 15.16 -6.09 -24.10
N LEU A 223 14.05 -6.82 -24.07
CA LEU A 223 13.57 -7.62 -25.18
C LEU A 223 13.13 -6.73 -26.35
N LEU A 224 12.39 -5.64 -26.09
CA LEU A 224 12.03 -4.63 -27.09
C LEU A 224 13.25 -4.01 -27.77
N SER A 225 14.36 -3.84 -27.04
CA SER A 225 15.60 -3.31 -27.63
C SER A 225 16.28 -4.24 -28.64
N LEU A 226 15.87 -5.51 -28.70
CA LEU A 226 16.34 -6.49 -29.70
C LEU A 226 15.59 -6.39 -31.05
N LYS A 227 14.72 -5.37 -31.23
CA LYS A 227 13.96 -5.11 -32.46
C LYS A 227 13.03 -6.27 -32.87
N ILE A 228 12.49 -6.98 -31.90
CA ILE A 228 11.49 -8.04 -32.14
C ILE A 228 10.07 -7.47 -32.22
N ASN A 229 9.15 -8.31 -32.66
CA ASN A 229 7.73 -8.04 -32.80
C ASN A 229 7.12 -7.71 -31.43
N GLN A 230 6.16 -6.77 -31.38
CA GLN A 230 5.50 -6.35 -30.14
C GLN A 230 4.86 -7.53 -29.37
N ASP A 231 4.24 -8.47 -30.09
CA ASP A 231 3.56 -9.62 -29.49
C ASP A 231 4.54 -10.56 -28.78
N GLU A 232 5.72 -10.78 -29.36
CA GLU A 232 6.80 -11.57 -28.75
C GLU A 232 7.47 -10.82 -27.58
N ALA A 233 7.51 -9.49 -27.65
CA ALA A 233 8.03 -8.66 -26.57
C ALA A 233 7.14 -8.65 -25.32
N SER A 234 5.84 -8.95 -25.47
CA SER A 234 4.84 -8.90 -24.40
C SER A 234 4.89 -10.07 -23.42
N ILE A 235 5.75 -11.09 -23.64
CA ILE A 235 5.78 -12.31 -22.81
C ILE A 235 6.18 -12.06 -21.34
N PHE A 236 6.76 -10.91 -21.04
CA PHE A 236 7.10 -10.47 -19.68
C PHE A 236 6.22 -9.33 -19.15
N ASP A 237 5.17 -8.90 -19.86
CA ASP A 237 4.31 -7.77 -19.44
C ASP A 237 3.56 -8.06 -18.13
N GLU A 238 3.15 -9.31 -17.92
CA GLU A 238 2.55 -9.74 -16.67
C GLU A 238 3.65 -9.98 -15.61
N PRO A 239 3.67 -9.26 -14.48
CA PRO A 239 4.72 -9.42 -13.47
C PRO A 239 4.86 -10.84 -12.91
N GLN A 240 3.80 -11.64 -12.93
CA GLN A 240 3.82 -13.05 -12.52
C GLN A 240 4.61 -13.95 -13.49
N CYS A 241 4.95 -13.48 -14.69
CA CYS A 241 5.87 -14.16 -15.59
C CYS A 241 7.32 -14.14 -15.10
N CYS A 242 7.64 -13.35 -14.08
CA CYS A 242 8.97 -13.32 -13.47
C CYS A 242 9.05 -14.27 -12.27
N SER A 243 10.24 -14.83 -12.03
CA SER A 243 10.45 -15.66 -10.84
C SER A 243 10.49 -14.82 -9.57
N ASP A 244 10.00 -15.42 -8.48
CA ASP A 244 10.05 -14.80 -7.16
C ASP A 244 11.50 -14.59 -6.68
N THR A 245 11.63 -13.66 -5.74
CA THR A 245 12.89 -13.30 -5.09
C THR A 245 12.67 -13.36 -3.59
N GLU A 246 13.52 -14.11 -2.89
CA GLU A 246 13.51 -14.16 -1.43
C GLU A 246 14.80 -13.58 -0.86
N ASP A 247 14.70 -13.02 0.35
CA ASP A 247 15.85 -12.54 1.10
C ASP A 247 16.21 -13.63 2.11
N GLU A 248 17.32 -14.32 1.86
CA GLU A 248 17.92 -15.28 2.79
C GLU A 248 19.16 -14.63 3.42
N ASN A 249 19.03 -14.18 4.66
CA ASN A 249 20.11 -13.61 5.47
C ASN A 249 20.87 -12.46 4.78
N GLY A 250 20.16 -11.58 4.07
CA GLY A 250 20.74 -10.43 3.36
C GLY A 250 21.16 -10.74 1.92
N SER A 251 21.03 -11.99 1.47
CA SER A 251 21.27 -12.41 0.09
C SER A 251 19.95 -12.59 -0.64
N LEU A 252 19.81 -11.94 -1.80
CA LEU A 252 18.62 -12.11 -2.64
C LEU A 252 18.77 -13.38 -3.46
N ILE A 253 17.86 -14.33 -3.29
CA ILE A 253 17.86 -15.59 -4.06
C ILE A 253 16.74 -15.59 -5.10
N LYS A 254 17.03 -16.14 -6.28
CA LYS A 254 16.09 -16.34 -7.38
C LYS A 254 15.49 -17.74 -7.28
N LEU A 255 14.19 -17.80 -6.96
CA LEU A 255 13.45 -19.07 -6.92
C LEU A 255 13.15 -19.57 -8.34
N LYS A 256 13.04 -20.90 -8.47
CA LYS A 256 12.58 -21.55 -9.71
C LYS A 256 11.05 -21.60 -9.73
N SER A 257 10.47 -21.16 -10.85
CA SER A 257 9.03 -21.25 -11.09
C SER A 257 8.71 -22.64 -11.66
N PRO A 258 7.93 -23.49 -10.97
CA PRO A 258 7.70 -24.89 -11.38
C PRO A 258 6.91 -25.03 -12.69
N TRP A 259 6.14 -24.01 -13.05
CA TRP A 259 5.35 -23.98 -14.29
C TRP A 259 6.15 -23.55 -15.52
N ARG A 260 7.33 -22.94 -15.34
CA ARG A 260 8.07 -22.28 -16.43
C ARG A 260 8.93 -23.29 -17.18
N SER A 261 8.91 -23.26 -18.51
CA SER A 261 9.80 -24.08 -19.33
C SER A 261 11.28 -23.71 -19.14
N ASP A 262 12.18 -24.64 -19.42
CA ASP A 262 13.63 -24.42 -19.30
C ASP A 262 14.12 -23.37 -20.32
N LEU A 263 13.59 -23.40 -21.55
CA LEU A 263 13.90 -22.40 -22.58
C LEU A 263 13.47 -21.00 -22.13
N PHE A 264 12.28 -20.87 -21.53
CA PHE A 264 11.82 -19.57 -21.03
C PHE A 264 12.63 -19.09 -19.83
N SER A 265 13.06 -20.02 -18.96
CA SER A 265 13.98 -19.73 -17.86
C SER A 265 15.37 -19.30 -18.35
N LYS A 266 15.87 -19.90 -19.44
CA LYS A 266 17.13 -19.52 -20.10
C LYS A 266 17.01 -18.11 -20.70
N LEU A 267 15.95 -17.83 -21.45
CA LEU A 267 15.71 -16.50 -22.04
C LEU A 267 15.66 -15.41 -20.98
N ALA A 268 14.90 -15.63 -19.90
CA ALA A 268 14.85 -14.70 -18.77
C ALA A 268 16.24 -14.39 -18.19
N SER A 269 17.12 -15.40 -18.13
CA SER A 269 18.46 -15.25 -17.56
C SER A 269 19.44 -14.56 -18.53
N GLN A 270 19.29 -14.78 -19.84
CA GLN A 270 20.04 -14.04 -20.87
C GLN A 270 19.65 -12.56 -20.89
N LEU A 271 18.35 -12.24 -20.81
CA LEU A 271 17.87 -10.86 -20.70
C LEU A 271 18.39 -10.16 -19.43
N ASP A 272 18.38 -10.85 -18.29
CA ASP A 272 18.97 -10.34 -17.04
C ASP A 272 20.47 -9.99 -17.25
N SER A 273 21.22 -10.86 -17.95
CA SER A 273 22.65 -10.68 -18.22
C SER A 273 22.92 -9.51 -19.18
N LEU A 274 22.14 -9.40 -20.25
CA LEU A 274 22.23 -8.29 -21.22
C LEU A 274 21.95 -6.94 -20.56
N LEU A 275 20.94 -6.87 -19.68
CA LEU A 275 20.64 -5.65 -18.93
C LEU A 275 21.84 -5.23 -18.07
N ILE A 276 22.43 -6.18 -17.32
CA ILE A 276 23.60 -5.92 -16.48
C ILE A 276 24.76 -5.42 -17.34
N GLN A 277 25.06 -6.07 -18.47
CA GLN A 277 26.13 -5.64 -19.38
C GLN A 277 25.88 -4.23 -19.93
N LYS A 278 24.67 -3.92 -20.39
CA LYS A 278 24.30 -2.57 -20.86
C LYS A 278 24.49 -1.51 -19.79
N GLN A 279 24.21 -1.83 -18.53
CA GLN A 279 24.41 -0.91 -17.41
C GLN A 279 25.88 -0.73 -17.04
N ILE A 280 26.70 -1.79 -17.12
CA ILE A 280 28.15 -1.71 -16.94
C ILE A 280 28.76 -0.79 -18.00
N GLN A 281 28.40 -0.98 -19.27
CA GLN A 281 28.89 -0.17 -20.39
C GLN A 281 28.52 1.32 -20.25
N LYS A 282 27.36 1.64 -19.68
CA LYS A 282 26.94 3.02 -19.39
C LYS A 282 27.69 3.63 -18.20
N SER A 283 28.21 2.83 -17.29
CA SER A 283 28.93 3.29 -16.11
C SER A 283 30.38 3.65 -16.47
N LYS A 284 30.74 4.93 -16.30
CA LYS A 284 32.12 5.43 -16.51
C LYS A 284 33.22 4.68 -15.72
N PHE A 285 32.85 3.97 -14.65
CA PHE A 285 33.78 3.30 -13.73
C PHE A 285 33.68 1.77 -13.74
N ASN A 286 33.03 1.14 -14.74
CA ASN A 286 32.81 -0.32 -14.79
C ASN A 286 32.33 -0.94 -13.46
N ARG A 287 31.52 -0.21 -12.69
CA ARG A 287 30.99 -0.70 -11.41
C ARG A 287 29.86 -1.67 -11.68
N ILE A 288 29.73 -2.69 -10.81
CA ILE A 288 28.58 -3.59 -10.83
C ILE A 288 27.33 -2.72 -10.68
N PRO A 289 26.38 -2.80 -11.62
CA PRO A 289 25.20 -1.95 -11.59
C PRO A 289 24.34 -2.34 -10.39
N ASN A 290 23.80 -1.35 -9.68
CA ASN A 290 22.88 -1.56 -8.57
C ASN A 290 21.46 -1.82 -9.09
N VAL A 291 21.32 -2.84 -9.94
CA VAL A 291 20.04 -3.35 -10.43
C VAL A 291 19.63 -4.60 -9.65
N LEU A 292 18.37 -4.99 -9.73
CA LEU A 292 17.88 -6.12 -8.95
C LEU A 292 18.49 -7.44 -9.46
N GLU A 293 18.64 -7.56 -10.77
CA GLU A 293 19.15 -8.72 -11.48
C GLU A 293 20.57 -9.08 -11.05
N SER A 294 21.45 -8.08 -10.88
CA SER A 294 22.85 -8.28 -10.47
C SER A 294 23.02 -8.66 -9.00
N ARG A 295 21.99 -8.40 -8.18
CA ARG A 295 21.99 -8.71 -6.75
C ARG A 295 21.43 -10.08 -6.42
N ARG A 296 20.78 -10.74 -7.39
CA ARG A 296 20.12 -12.03 -7.20
C ARG A 296 21.09 -13.18 -7.49
N VAL A 297 21.10 -14.17 -6.61
CA VAL A 297 21.84 -15.42 -6.78
C VAL A 297 20.89 -16.52 -7.23
N GLN A 298 21.29 -17.32 -8.20
CA GLN A 298 20.50 -18.45 -8.66
C GLN A 298 20.39 -19.50 -7.54
N SER A 299 19.17 -19.91 -7.19
CA SER A 299 18.96 -21.02 -6.27
C SER A 299 18.41 -22.25 -7.00
N GLY A 300 18.56 -23.41 -6.36
CA GLY A 300 17.89 -24.66 -6.75
C GLY A 300 16.48 -24.79 -6.16
N ILE A 301 16.03 -23.80 -5.38
CA ILE A 301 14.80 -23.85 -4.60
C ILE A 301 13.61 -23.49 -5.48
N PHE A 302 12.56 -24.31 -5.44
CA PHE A 302 11.30 -24.05 -6.13
C PHE A 302 10.37 -23.19 -5.27
N GLU A 303 9.63 -22.32 -5.94
CA GLU A 303 8.56 -21.53 -5.32
C GLU A 303 7.39 -22.45 -4.94
N LYS A 304 7.06 -22.50 -3.63
CA LYS A 304 6.04 -23.42 -3.08
C LYS A 304 4.62 -23.07 -3.50
N GLU A 305 4.28 -21.78 -3.52
CA GLU A 305 2.95 -21.26 -3.85
C GLU A 305 2.98 -20.47 -5.17
N ALA A 306 3.68 -21.03 -6.17
CA ALA A 306 3.91 -20.35 -7.43
C ALA A 306 2.59 -20.04 -8.15
N LYS A 307 2.36 -18.75 -8.38
CA LYS A 307 1.31 -18.30 -9.28
C LYS A 307 1.78 -18.46 -10.72
N PHE A 308 0.89 -18.91 -11.57
CA PHE A 308 1.16 -19.06 -13.00
C PHE A 308 0.36 -18.01 -13.78
N PRO A 309 0.98 -17.33 -14.75
CA PRO A 309 0.30 -16.41 -15.63
C PRO A 309 -0.59 -17.17 -16.62
N ILE A 310 -1.73 -16.56 -16.97
CA ILE A 310 -2.61 -17.00 -18.06
C ILE A 310 -2.28 -16.23 -19.34
N GLY A 311 -2.61 -16.79 -20.50
CA GLY A 311 -2.45 -16.14 -21.79
C GLY A 311 -1.02 -16.12 -22.35
N LEU A 312 -0.12 -16.98 -21.83
CA LEU A 312 1.21 -17.16 -22.43
C LEU A 312 1.17 -18.14 -23.61
N PRO A 313 2.14 -18.04 -24.54
CA PRO A 313 2.38 -19.10 -25.53
C PRO A 313 2.58 -20.46 -24.86
N GLU A 314 2.01 -21.50 -25.46
CA GLU A 314 2.00 -22.86 -24.89
C GLU A 314 3.41 -23.39 -24.56
N ASN A 315 4.39 -23.12 -25.43
CA ASN A 315 5.77 -23.54 -25.25
C ASN A 315 6.57 -22.79 -24.16
N LEU A 316 5.95 -21.82 -23.46
CA LEU A 316 6.53 -21.18 -22.27
C LEU A 316 6.22 -21.92 -20.97
N TYR A 317 5.24 -22.81 -20.99
CA TYR A 317 4.93 -23.70 -19.88
C TYR A 317 5.79 -24.98 -19.97
N SER A 318 6.18 -25.53 -18.82
CA SER A 318 6.87 -26.82 -18.80
C SER A 318 5.90 -27.97 -19.10
N ASN A 319 6.36 -28.98 -19.84
CA ASN A 319 5.54 -30.15 -20.15
C ASN A 319 5.11 -30.90 -18.87
N ASP A 320 5.98 -30.93 -17.87
CA ASP A 320 5.70 -31.50 -16.55
C ASP A 320 4.58 -30.76 -15.80
N TYR A 321 4.44 -29.46 -16.04
CA TYR A 321 3.36 -28.67 -15.46
C TYR A 321 2.06 -28.89 -16.23
N ILE A 322 2.09 -28.77 -17.57
CA ILE A 322 0.90 -28.96 -18.42
C ILE A 322 0.31 -30.37 -18.27
N SER A 323 1.15 -31.40 -18.11
CA SER A 323 0.68 -32.78 -17.91
C SER A 323 -0.06 -33.02 -16.60
N LYS A 324 0.15 -32.17 -15.58
CA LYS A 324 -0.54 -32.26 -14.28
C LYS A 324 -1.91 -31.57 -14.28
N LEU A 325 -2.21 -30.77 -15.29
CA LEU A 325 -3.46 -30.02 -15.38
C LEU A 325 -4.57 -30.89 -15.99
N THR A 326 -5.78 -30.71 -15.46
CA THR A 326 -7.02 -31.20 -16.05
C THR A 326 -7.34 -30.48 -17.37
N ASN A 327 -8.26 -31.03 -18.16
CA ASN A 327 -8.67 -30.39 -19.42
C ASN A 327 -9.29 -29.00 -19.21
N ASP A 328 -10.08 -28.83 -18.15
CA ASP A 328 -10.70 -27.54 -17.81
C ASP A 328 -9.64 -26.51 -17.41
N GLU A 329 -8.63 -26.92 -16.63
CA GLU A 329 -7.51 -26.04 -16.25
C GLU A 329 -6.66 -25.64 -17.46
N LYS A 330 -6.42 -26.55 -18.41
CA LYS A 330 -5.75 -26.23 -19.68
C LYS A 330 -6.54 -25.21 -20.49
N LEU A 331 -7.88 -25.34 -20.53
CA LEU A 331 -8.75 -24.36 -21.17
C LEU A 331 -8.67 -22.99 -20.48
N MET A 332 -8.57 -22.97 -19.14
CA MET A 332 -8.41 -21.75 -18.35
C MET A 332 -7.06 -21.05 -18.54
N LEU A 333 -6.01 -21.75 -18.97
CA LEU A 333 -4.73 -21.11 -19.30
C LEU A 333 -4.87 -20.10 -20.44
N GLN A 334 -5.86 -20.26 -21.33
CA GLN A 334 -6.06 -19.42 -22.50
C GLN A 334 -4.76 -19.28 -23.33
N SER A 335 -4.02 -20.38 -23.46
CA SER A 335 -2.70 -20.38 -24.07
C SER A 335 -2.74 -19.84 -25.50
N LYS A 336 -1.73 -19.03 -25.84
CA LYS A 336 -1.53 -18.50 -27.19
C LYS A 336 -0.75 -19.52 -28.04
N PRO A 337 -0.77 -19.38 -29.37
CA PRO A 337 0.10 -20.17 -30.25
C PRO A 337 1.57 -20.05 -29.83
N CYS A 338 2.32 -21.14 -30.01
CA CYS A 338 3.76 -21.18 -29.74
C CYS A 338 4.51 -20.07 -30.47
N ILE A 339 5.53 -19.52 -29.81
CA ILE A 339 6.45 -18.55 -30.40
C ILE A 339 7.81 -19.20 -30.69
N ASP A 340 8.61 -18.60 -31.56
CA ASP A 340 9.98 -19.08 -31.80
C ASP A 340 10.93 -18.61 -30.70
N ILE A 341 10.91 -19.31 -29.56
CA ILE A 341 11.78 -19.00 -28.43
C ILE A 341 13.26 -19.21 -28.76
N HIS A 342 13.60 -20.08 -29.72
CA HIS A 342 14.98 -20.31 -30.11
C HIS A 342 15.55 -19.09 -30.84
N HIS A 343 14.77 -18.47 -31.72
CA HIS A 343 15.11 -17.19 -32.34
C HIS A 343 15.34 -16.10 -31.28
N LEU A 344 14.47 -15.99 -30.27
CA LEU A 344 14.64 -15.02 -29.19
C LEU A 344 15.92 -15.26 -28.36
N LEU A 345 16.25 -16.52 -28.09
CA LEU A 345 17.50 -16.89 -27.40
C LEU A 345 18.72 -16.46 -28.22
N GLN A 346 18.72 -16.73 -29.54
CA GLN A 346 19.81 -16.34 -30.43
C GLN A 346 20.04 -14.82 -30.46
N LEU A 347 18.96 -14.04 -30.56
CA LEU A 347 19.04 -12.56 -30.51
C LEU A 347 19.58 -12.04 -29.17
N SER A 348 19.44 -12.81 -28.10
CA SER A 348 19.90 -12.41 -26.77
C SER A 348 21.34 -12.85 -26.45
N GLU A 349 22.00 -13.58 -27.35
CA GLU A 349 23.40 -14.01 -27.24
C GLU A 349 24.38 -13.00 -27.88
N THR A 350 23.88 -12.07 -28.70
CA THR A 350 24.64 -10.99 -29.35
C THR A 350 24.71 -9.74 -28.48
#